data_AF-A0A3B0XFQ7-F1
#
_entry.id   AF-A0A3B0XFQ7-F1
#
_cell.length_a   1.000
_cell.length_b   1.000
_cell.length_c   1.000
_cell.angle_alpha   90.00
_cell.angle_beta   90.00
_cell.angle_gamma   90.00
#
_symmetry.space_group_name_H-M   'P 1'
#
loop_
_entity.id
_entity.type
_entity.pdbx_description
1 polymer ?
#
loop_
_entity_poly.entity_id
_entity_poly.type
_entity_poly.pdbx_seq_one_letter_code
_entity_poly.pdbx_strand_id
1 'polypeptide(L)'
;MHAINDQLITFVVLTVLLFILLGIVMLVLIDHKSKIPGEFQHNPFGISGMRREHPWISFITTFILGAIILSLLLELTIVLGEHFGLFSHEDTEKPEILKKIKYQRFSESQRHFHNVPAENKVDMGKKPVCFECHGDYPHSKKRMVRTLLNMHTQFVGCMTCHTDPRKKPEETYVFRWLNYSGIEVKGPHFGTDIDPETGYLIDTDDFYSKIVIYSKHDGKEELLEITEENPDAKEFLEHKDKLSDEDKQAIKKSFHTLVMPKGRFCTRCHTSEEKSYVPFRSLGFSEQRIESVTNLNIVGIVEKYREFYMPNLFNERSALPNIKTITGDDEKTSIPNEELLKGRAWWRRSDATQSTETK
;
A
#
# COMPACT_ATOMS: atom_id res chain seq x y z
N MET A 1 24.25 -4.91 31.99
CA MET A 1 22.78 -4.77 32.00
C MET A 1 22.11 -5.61 33.09
N HIS A 2 22.64 -6.77 33.50
CA HIS A 2 22.03 -7.57 34.58
C HIS A 2 21.90 -6.86 35.95
N ALA A 3 22.89 -6.05 36.35
CA ALA A 3 22.87 -5.38 37.65
C ALA A 3 21.75 -4.32 37.84
N ILE A 4 21.17 -3.81 36.75
CA ILE A 4 20.08 -2.82 36.81
C ILE A 4 18.74 -3.51 37.10
N ASN A 5 18.54 -4.74 36.64
CA ASN A 5 17.31 -5.50 36.89
C ASN A 5 17.19 -5.95 38.35
N ASP A 6 18.28 -6.41 38.97
CA ASP A 6 18.24 -6.89 40.35
C ASP A 6 17.94 -5.75 41.35
N GLN A 7 18.43 -4.55 41.06
CA GLN A 7 18.13 -3.34 41.86
C GLN A 7 16.67 -2.92 41.72
N LEU A 8 16.09 -3.01 40.52
CA LEU A 8 14.69 -2.68 40.29
C LEU A 8 13.76 -3.68 41.01
N ILE A 9 14.03 -4.98 40.91
CA ILE A 9 13.25 -6.02 41.59
C ILE A 9 13.32 -5.83 43.11
N THR A 10 14.52 -5.60 43.64
CA THR A 10 14.70 -5.34 45.08
C THR A 10 13.93 -4.10 45.53
N PHE A 11 13.95 -3.03 44.74
CA PHE A 11 13.21 -1.80 45.02
C PHE A 11 11.68 -2.02 45.03
N VAL A 12 11.15 -2.77 44.07
CA VAL A 12 9.70 -3.09 44.00
C VAL A 12 9.29 -3.93 45.22
N VAL A 13 10.06 -4.97 45.56
CA VAL A 13 9.78 -5.82 46.74
C VAL A 13 9.79 -5.02 48.04
N LEU A 14 10.79 -4.16 48.23
CA LEU A 14 10.89 -3.28 49.41
C LEU A 14 9.72 -2.30 49.49
N THR A 15 9.28 -1.77 48.35
CA THR A 15 8.14 -0.85 48.28
C THR A 15 6.84 -1.55 48.69
N VAL A 16 6.60 -2.78 48.19
CA VAL A 16 5.43 -3.58 48.58
C VAL A 16 5.43 -3.88 50.08
N LEU A 17 6.56 -4.32 50.64
CA LEU A 17 6.68 -4.61 52.07
C LEU A 17 6.43 -3.36 52.92
N LEU A 18 6.91 -2.19 52.50
CA LEU A 18 6.68 -0.93 53.20
C LEU A 18 5.19 -0.58 53.25
N PHE A 19 4.45 -0.74 52.14
CA PHE A 19 3.00 -0.46 52.10
C PHE A 19 2.19 -1.42 52.97
N ILE A 20 2.57 -2.70 53.03
CA ILE A 20 1.94 -3.69 53.92
C ILE A 20 2.15 -3.28 55.40
N LEU A 21 3.38 -2.95 55.77
CA LEU A 21 3.71 -2.51 57.13
C LEU A 21 2.97 -1.21 57.50
N LEU A 22 2.89 -0.25 56.59
CA LEU A 22 2.13 0.98 56.79
C LEU A 22 0.64 0.69 57.01
N GLY A 23 0.06 -0.26 56.27
CA GLY A 23 -1.31 -0.72 56.46
C GLY A 23 -1.56 -1.32 57.84
N ILE A 24 -0.66 -2.18 58.30
CA ILE A 24 -0.73 -2.79 59.64
C ILE A 24 -0.67 -1.68 60.71
N VAL A 25 0.26 -0.73 60.59
CA VAL A 25 0.38 0.40 61.53
C VAL A 25 -0.90 1.24 61.55
N MET A 26 -1.48 1.56 60.40
CA MET A 26 -2.73 2.31 60.32
C MET A 26 -3.90 1.56 60.97
N LEU A 27 -4.02 0.25 60.74
CA LEU A 27 -5.05 -0.58 61.38
C LEU A 27 -4.88 -0.61 62.90
N VAL A 28 -3.65 -0.73 63.41
CA VAL A 28 -3.37 -0.69 64.86
C VAL A 28 -3.70 0.69 65.44
N LEU A 29 -3.39 1.78 64.74
CA LEU A 29 -3.71 3.15 65.18
C LEU A 29 -5.22 3.42 65.21
N ILE A 30 -5.95 2.95 64.19
CA ILE A 30 -7.42 3.04 64.13
C ILE A 30 -8.04 2.20 65.26
N ASP A 31 -7.54 0.98 65.49
CA ASP A 31 -7.99 0.12 66.59
C ASP A 31 -7.79 0.80 67.94
N HIS A 32 -6.60 1.36 68.18
CA HIS A 32 -6.25 2.04 69.42
C HIS A 32 -7.12 3.29 69.66
N LYS A 33 -7.38 4.10 68.63
CA LYS A 33 -8.26 5.29 68.76
C LYS A 33 -9.74 4.95 68.96
N SER A 34 -10.18 3.76 68.53
CA SER A 34 -11.58 3.33 68.63
C SER A 34 -11.98 2.75 69.99
N LYS A 35 -11.03 2.57 70.92
CA LYS A 35 -11.28 2.04 72.27
C LYS A 35 -11.80 3.14 73.20
N ILE A 36 -12.90 2.84 73.89
CA ILE A 36 -13.50 3.74 74.88
C ILE A 36 -12.58 3.77 76.13
N PRO A 37 -12.16 4.93 76.62
CA PRO A 37 -11.33 5.01 77.82
C PRO A 37 -12.13 4.48 79.03
N GLY A 38 -11.68 3.35 79.61
CA GLY A 38 -12.25 2.78 80.84
C GLY A 38 -12.39 1.26 80.89
N GLU A 39 -12.31 0.55 79.75
CA GLU A 39 -12.48 -0.91 79.69
C GLU A 39 -11.20 -1.60 79.19
N PHE A 40 -10.28 -1.89 80.12
CA PHE A 40 -9.09 -2.69 79.81
C PHE A 40 -9.44 -4.18 79.81
N GLN A 41 -9.68 -4.76 78.64
CA GLN A 41 -9.61 -6.21 78.47
C GLN A 41 -8.24 -6.61 77.92
N HIS A 42 -7.55 -7.53 78.60
CA HIS A 42 -6.20 -8.02 78.28
C HIS A 42 -6.16 -9.00 77.09
N ASN A 43 -6.98 -8.80 76.06
CA ASN A 43 -6.94 -9.64 74.87
C ASN A 43 -6.36 -8.86 73.67
N PRO A 44 -5.06 -9.02 73.35
CA PRO A 44 -4.39 -8.22 72.32
C PRO A 44 -4.95 -8.41 70.90
N PHE A 45 -5.83 -9.41 70.69
CA PHE A 45 -6.46 -9.71 69.40
C PHE A 45 -8.00 -9.81 69.46
N GLY A 46 -8.64 -9.27 70.51
CA GLY A 46 -10.10 -9.29 70.63
C GLY A 46 -10.79 -8.35 69.62
N ILE A 47 -11.31 -8.90 68.52
CA ILE A 47 -12.02 -8.12 67.48
C ILE A 47 -13.47 -7.78 67.90
N SER A 48 -14.04 -8.49 68.88
CA SER A 48 -15.42 -8.31 69.35
C SER A 48 -15.51 -7.36 70.57
N GLY A 49 -15.52 -6.06 70.32
CA GLY A 49 -15.85 -5.04 71.33
C GLY A 49 -16.78 -3.97 70.75
N MET A 50 -17.74 -3.49 71.53
CA MET A 50 -18.66 -2.41 71.12
C MET A 50 -17.89 -1.11 70.87
N ARG A 51 -17.65 -0.77 69.59
CA ARG A 51 -16.97 0.46 69.18
C ARG A 51 -18.00 1.56 68.90
N ARG A 52 -17.80 2.73 69.51
CA ARG A 52 -18.68 3.89 69.34
C ARG A 52 -18.36 4.53 68.00
N GLU A 53 -19.25 4.33 67.03
CA GLU A 53 -19.22 4.90 65.69
C GLU A 53 -18.05 4.43 64.83
N HIS A 54 -18.24 3.33 64.10
CA HIS A 54 -17.34 2.95 63.01
C HIS A 54 -17.46 3.99 61.89
N PRO A 55 -16.43 4.83 61.67
CA PRO A 55 -16.51 5.81 60.61
C PRO A 55 -16.30 5.08 59.29
N TRP A 56 -17.26 5.21 58.38
CA TRP A 56 -17.15 4.85 56.97
C TRP A 56 -15.75 5.11 56.36
N ILE A 57 -15.06 6.14 56.87
CA ILE A 57 -13.66 6.49 56.58
C ILE A 57 -12.71 5.29 56.73
N SER A 58 -12.77 4.52 57.81
CA SER A 58 -11.89 3.35 57.99
C SER A 58 -12.14 2.26 56.96
N PHE A 59 -13.39 2.08 56.52
CA PHE A 59 -13.73 1.11 55.48
C PHE A 59 -13.18 1.56 54.13
N ILE A 60 -13.31 2.86 53.81
CA ILE A 60 -12.75 3.45 52.59
C ILE A 60 -11.22 3.41 52.60
N THR A 61 -10.57 3.74 53.72
CA THR A 61 -9.11 3.68 53.83
C THR A 61 -8.61 2.25 53.62
N THR A 62 -9.25 1.25 54.24
CA THR A 62 -8.91 -0.17 54.04
C THR A 62 -9.14 -0.60 52.59
N PHE A 63 -10.23 -0.15 51.95
CA PHE A 63 -10.52 -0.47 50.56
C PHE A 63 -9.48 0.13 49.60
N ILE A 64 -9.16 1.42 49.75
CA ILE A 64 -8.14 2.10 48.93
C ILE A 64 -6.77 1.45 49.11
N LEU A 65 -6.37 1.18 50.36
CA LEU A 65 -5.10 0.53 50.63
C LEU A 65 -5.06 -0.89 50.08
N GLY A 66 -6.15 -1.64 50.20
CA GLY A 66 -6.29 -2.97 49.60
C GLY A 66 -6.16 -2.95 48.08
N ALA A 67 -6.77 -1.97 47.41
CA ALA A 67 -6.66 -1.80 45.97
C ALA A 67 -5.22 -1.48 45.54
N ILE A 68 -4.52 -0.61 46.27
CA ILE A 68 -3.11 -0.28 46.02
C ILE A 68 -2.23 -1.53 46.19
N ILE A 69 -2.40 -2.28 47.29
CA ILE A 69 -1.64 -3.50 47.55
C ILE A 69 -1.89 -4.54 46.46
N LEU A 70 -3.15 -4.73 46.05
CA LEU A 70 -3.51 -5.68 44.99
C LEU A 70 -2.90 -5.28 43.64
N SER A 71 -2.91 -4.00 43.29
CA SER A 71 -2.28 -3.47 42.08
C SER A 71 -0.77 -3.74 42.08
N LEU A 72 -0.10 -3.47 43.21
CA LEU A 72 1.34 -3.70 43.33
C LEU A 72 1.69 -5.19 43.32
N LEU A 73 0.88 -6.05 43.92
CA LEU A 73 1.06 -7.51 43.85
C LEU A 73 0.85 -8.03 42.43
N LEU A 74 -0.09 -7.46 41.67
CA LEU A 74 -0.29 -7.81 40.27
C LEU A 74 0.94 -7.45 39.43
N GLU A 75 1.46 -6.22 39.56
CA GLU A 75 2.69 -5.80 38.89
C GLU A 75 3.88 -6.67 39.28
N LEU A 76 4.04 -6.95 40.58
CA LEU A 76 5.10 -7.84 41.06
C LEU A 76 4.97 -9.25 40.49
N THR A 77 3.74 -9.77 40.35
CA THR A 77 3.47 -11.09 39.75
C THR A 77 3.81 -11.11 38.26
N ILE A 78 3.53 -10.02 37.54
CA ILE A 78 3.91 -9.86 36.12
C ILE A 78 5.44 -9.85 36.01
N VAL A 79 6.14 -9.01 36.78
CA VAL A 79 7.60 -8.88 36.75
C VAL A 79 8.31 -10.18 37.17
N LEU A 80 7.87 -10.83 38.24
CA LEU A 80 8.42 -12.14 38.64
C LEU A 80 8.10 -13.20 37.59
N GLY A 81 6.89 -13.22 37.04
CA GLY A 81 6.54 -14.17 36.01
C GLY A 81 7.29 -13.95 34.70
N GLU A 82 7.66 -12.72 34.35
CA GLU A 82 8.61 -12.44 33.26
C GLU A 82 10.01 -12.98 33.59
N HIS A 83 10.52 -12.73 34.80
CA HIS A 83 11.82 -13.22 35.24
C HIS A 83 11.91 -14.76 35.26
N PHE A 84 10.82 -15.44 35.65
CA PHE A 84 10.72 -16.90 35.68
C PHE A 84 10.23 -17.50 34.34
N GLY A 85 10.02 -16.68 33.30
CA GLY A 85 9.61 -17.13 31.96
C GLY A 85 8.18 -17.67 31.88
N LEU A 86 7.32 -17.35 32.85
CA LEU A 86 5.90 -17.74 32.90
C LEU A 86 5.01 -16.81 32.07
N PHE A 87 5.40 -15.54 31.94
CA PHE A 87 4.72 -14.55 31.10
C PHE A 87 5.72 -14.01 30.08
N SER A 88 6.08 -14.82 29.09
CA SER A 88 6.72 -14.29 27.90
C SER A 88 5.69 -13.45 27.15
N HIS A 89 5.70 -12.14 27.36
CA HIS A 89 5.07 -11.22 26.42
C HIS A 89 5.71 -11.49 25.06
N GLU A 90 4.87 -11.89 24.11
CA GLU A 90 5.21 -12.10 22.72
C GLU A 90 5.53 -10.76 22.01
N ASP A 91 6.03 -9.75 22.73
CA ASP A 91 6.75 -8.62 22.17
C ASP A 91 8.19 -9.06 21.91
N THR A 92 8.32 -10.08 21.07
CA THR A 92 9.59 -10.27 20.38
C THR A 92 9.77 -9.07 19.45
N GLU A 93 10.55 -8.09 19.90
CA GLU A 93 11.50 -7.46 19.01
C GLU A 93 12.15 -8.60 18.23
N LYS A 94 11.66 -8.82 17.01
CA LYS A 94 12.08 -9.94 16.17
C LYS A 94 13.61 -9.94 16.21
N PRO A 95 14.27 -11.04 16.64
CA PRO A 95 15.71 -11.04 16.85
C PRO A 95 16.40 -10.42 15.63
N GLU A 96 17.48 -9.66 15.84
CA GLU A 96 18.23 -8.95 14.78
C GLU A 96 18.40 -9.79 13.50
N ILE A 97 18.59 -11.10 13.66
CA ILE A 97 18.68 -12.06 12.57
C ILE A 97 17.40 -12.14 11.70
N LEU A 98 16.21 -12.07 12.28
CA LEU A 98 14.94 -12.03 11.54
C LEU A 98 14.72 -10.69 10.85
N LYS A 99 15.15 -9.57 11.44
CA LYS A 99 15.17 -8.26 10.74
C LYS A 99 16.11 -8.32 9.54
N LYS A 100 17.32 -8.89 9.72
CA LYS A 100 18.31 -9.13 8.66
C LYS A 100 17.82 -10.11 7.59
N ILE A 101 17.14 -11.20 7.98
CA ILE A 101 16.54 -12.18 7.06
C ILE A 101 15.39 -11.55 6.29
N LYS A 102 14.55 -10.71 6.92
CA LYS A 102 13.48 -9.97 6.22
C LYS A 102 14.06 -9.02 5.18
N TYR A 103 15.11 -8.27 5.56
CA TYR A 103 15.83 -7.40 4.63
C TYR A 103 16.50 -8.19 3.50
N GLN A 104 17.14 -9.33 3.80
CA GLN A 104 17.74 -10.21 2.78
C GLN A 104 16.69 -10.83 1.88
N ARG A 105 15.54 -11.31 2.40
CA ARG A 105 14.45 -11.84 1.58
C ARG A 105 13.83 -10.77 0.69
N PHE A 106 13.69 -9.55 1.18
CA PHE A 106 13.29 -8.41 0.37
C PHE A 106 14.34 -8.09 -0.69
N SER A 107 15.64 -8.09 -0.33
CA SER A 107 16.72 -7.85 -1.30
C SER A 107 16.79 -8.94 -2.36
N GLU A 108 16.66 -10.21 -1.97
CA GLU A 108 16.60 -11.37 -2.88
C GLU A 108 15.34 -11.32 -3.75
N SER A 109 14.19 -10.92 -3.20
CA SER A 109 13.02 -10.67 -4.03
C SER A 109 13.36 -9.58 -5.04
N GLN A 110 13.87 -8.41 -4.65
CA GLN A 110 14.27 -7.36 -5.61
C GLN A 110 15.32 -7.83 -6.64
N ARG A 111 16.15 -8.84 -6.34
CA ARG A 111 17.09 -9.47 -7.29
C ARG A 111 16.40 -10.37 -8.32
N HIS A 112 15.26 -10.95 -7.98
CA HIS A 112 14.43 -11.69 -8.92
C HIS A 112 13.57 -10.72 -9.74
N PHE A 113 14.03 -10.45 -10.96
CA PHE A 113 13.38 -9.55 -11.94
C PHE A 113 11.94 -9.97 -12.33
N HIS A 114 11.49 -11.16 -11.92
CA HIS A 114 10.16 -11.72 -12.18
C HIS A 114 9.37 -11.96 -10.89
N ASN A 115 9.47 -11.07 -9.90
CA ASN A 115 8.48 -11.04 -8.83
C ASN A 115 7.16 -10.52 -9.38
N VAL A 116 6.42 -11.41 -10.02
CA VAL A 116 5.01 -11.17 -10.23
C VAL A 116 4.38 -11.43 -8.85
N PRO A 117 3.78 -10.41 -8.20
CA PRO A 117 3.01 -10.66 -6.99
C PRO A 117 1.98 -11.75 -7.30
N ALA A 118 1.66 -12.59 -6.31
CA ALA A 118 0.70 -13.69 -6.50
C ALA A 118 -0.63 -13.19 -7.10
N GLU A 119 -0.99 -11.95 -6.79
CA GLU A 119 -2.14 -11.25 -7.34
C GLU A 119 -1.72 -9.86 -7.84
N ASN A 120 -2.14 -9.51 -9.06
CA ASN A 120 -2.04 -8.14 -9.54
C ASN A 120 -3.25 -7.35 -9.06
N LYS A 121 -3.13 -6.72 -7.89
CA LYS A 121 -4.23 -5.98 -7.25
C LYS A 121 -4.87 -4.95 -8.18
N VAL A 122 -4.08 -4.29 -9.03
CA VAL A 122 -4.56 -3.24 -9.93
C VAL A 122 -5.54 -3.76 -11.01
N ASP A 123 -5.47 -5.05 -11.31
CA ASP A 123 -6.33 -5.68 -12.31
C ASP A 123 -7.61 -6.28 -11.73
N MET A 124 -7.80 -6.23 -10.41
CA MET A 124 -8.98 -6.78 -9.76
C MET A 124 -10.17 -5.81 -9.77
N GLY A 125 -11.37 -6.37 -9.73
CA GLY A 125 -12.62 -5.61 -9.75
C GLY A 125 -13.02 -5.15 -11.15
N LYS A 126 -14.04 -4.30 -11.21
CA LYS A 126 -14.55 -3.74 -12.47
C LYS A 126 -13.59 -2.72 -13.09
N LYS A 127 -13.66 -2.53 -14.40
CA LYS A 127 -12.80 -1.59 -15.13
C LYS A 127 -13.66 -0.61 -15.96
N PRO A 128 -13.10 0.50 -16.47
CA PRO A 128 -13.78 1.32 -17.46
C PRO A 128 -13.94 0.52 -18.74
N VAL A 129 -14.98 0.85 -19.51
CA VAL A 129 -15.35 0.16 -20.75
C VAL A 129 -14.24 0.22 -21.80
N CYS A 130 -13.31 1.18 -21.67
CA CYS A 130 -12.09 1.23 -22.47
C CYS A 130 -11.31 -0.11 -22.46
N PHE A 131 -11.24 -0.79 -21.32
CA PHE A 131 -10.49 -2.05 -21.18
C PHE A 131 -11.16 -3.22 -21.91
N GLU A 132 -12.48 -3.21 -22.03
CA GLU A 132 -13.25 -4.24 -22.76
C GLU A 132 -12.87 -4.30 -24.25
N CYS A 133 -12.46 -3.17 -24.83
CA CYS A 133 -12.05 -3.08 -26.23
C CYS A 133 -10.54 -2.96 -26.44
N HIS A 134 -9.79 -2.40 -25.50
CA HIS A 134 -8.35 -2.10 -25.66
C HIS A 134 -7.41 -3.00 -24.85
N GLY A 135 -7.94 -3.80 -23.92
CA GLY A 135 -7.17 -4.65 -23.02
C GLY A 135 -6.39 -3.87 -21.96
N ASP A 136 -5.67 -4.61 -21.11
CA ASP A 136 -4.95 -4.04 -19.95
C ASP A 136 -3.70 -3.24 -20.30
N TYR A 137 -3.17 -3.46 -21.51
CA TYR A 137 -1.94 -2.83 -22.01
C TYR A 137 -2.21 -2.11 -23.34
N PRO A 138 -3.07 -1.07 -23.35
CA PRO A 138 -3.56 -0.43 -24.58
C PRO A 138 -2.46 0.30 -25.36
N HIS A 139 -1.32 0.58 -24.72
CA HIS A 139 -0.18 1.23 -25.35
C HIS A 139 0.83 0.18 -25.83
N SER A 140 0.76 -0.20 -27.11
CA SER A 140 1.69 -1.18 -27.72
C SER A 140 2.56 -0.59 -28.84
N LYS A 141 2.07 0.47 -29.49
CA LYS A 141 2.63 1.01 -30.75
C LYS A 141 4.03 1.62 -30.61
N LYS A 142 4.33 2.26 -29.47
CA LYS A 142 5.59 2.99 -29.25
C LYS A 142 6.43 2.27 -28.19
N ARG A 143 7.41 1.47 -28.64
CA ARG A 143 8.27 0.64 -27.78
C ARG A 143 8.93 1.40 -26.63
N MET A 144 9.32 2.64 -26.84
CA MET A 144 10.03 3.45 -25.84
C MET A 144 9.16 3.87 -24.65
N VAL A 145 7.89 4.20 -24.90
CA VAL A 145 6.99 4.76 -23.87
C VAL A 145 5.89 3.80 -23.45
N ARG A 146 5.73 2.66 -24.13
CA ARG A 146 4.64 1.70 -23.85
C ARG A 146 4.55 1.30 -22.37
N THR A 147 5.67 0.96 -21.75
CA THR A 147 5.70 0.48 -20.37
C THR A 147 5.31 1.61 -19.43
N LEU A 148 5.82 2.81 -19.68
CA LEU A 148 5.47 3.99 -18.89
C LEU A 148 3.98 4.32 -19.02
N LEU A 149 3.44 4.36 -20.23
CA LEU A 149 2.02 4.69 -20.44
C LEU A 149 1.10 3.59 -19.89
N ASN A 150 1.43 2.31 -20.05
CA ASN A 150 0.67 1.21 -19.46
C ASN A 150 0.77 1.20 -17.92
N MET A 151 1.86 1.67 -17.34
CA MET A 151 1.94 1.89 -15.89
C MET A 151 0.98 2.99 -15.44
N HIS A 152 0.76 4.05 -16.25
CA HIS A 152 -0.17 5.12 -15.88
C HIS A 152 -1.63 4.66 -15.83
N THR A 153 -2.01 3.64 -16.61
CA THR A 153 -3.38 3.11 -16.57
C THR A 153 -3.73 2.51 -15.20
N GLN A 154 -2.74 2.28 -14.33
CA GLN A 154 -2.92 1.77 -12.98
C GLN A 154 -3.54 2.80 -12.03
N PHE A 155 -3.22 4.09 -12.19
CA PHE A 155 -3.63 5.17 -11.27
C PHE A 155 -4.26 6.38 -11.98
N VAL A 156 -4.33 6.39 -13.31
CA VAL A 156 -4.95 7.45 -14.11
C VAL A 156 -6.01 6.85 -15.03
N GLY A 157 -7.21 7.44 -15.03
CA GLY A 157 -8.28 7.08 -15.96
C GLY A 157 -7.92 7.39 -17.42
N CYS A 158 -8.43 6.59 -18.34
CA CYS A 158 -8.16 6.74 -19.78
C CYS A 158 -8.50 8.15 -20.26
N MET A 159 -9.65 8.68 -19.82
CA MET A 159 -10.16 9.97 -20.24
C MET A 159 -9.37 11.16 -19.67
N THR A 160 -8.64 10.98 -18.57
CA THR A 160 -7.73 12.02 -18.06
C THR A 160 -6.66 12.38 -19.09
N CYS A 161 -6.12 11.38 -19.81
CA CYS A 161 -5.13 11.60 -20.87
C CYS A 161 -5.79 11.87 -22.23
N HIS A 162 -6.90 11.20 -22.52
CA HIS A 162 -7.48 11.10 -23.85
C HIS A 162 -8.71 11.98 -24.12
N THR A 163 -9.16 12.82 -23.20
CA THR A 163 -10.28 13.73 -23.51
C THR A 163 -9.83 14.84 -24.46
N ASP A 164 -10.63 15.07 -25.50
CA ASP A 164 -10.40 16.10 -26.51
C ASP A 164 -10.77 17.50 -25.97
N PRO A 165 -9.78 18.36 -25.68
CA PRO A 165 -10.04 19.69 -25.13
C PRO A 165 -10.80 20.61 -26.10
N ARG A 166 -10.85 20.26 -27.39
CA ARG A 166 -11.62 21.02 -28.40
C ARG A 166 -13.13 20.77 -28.28
N LYS A 167 -13.54 19.69 -27.62
CA LYS A 167 -14.94 19.31 -27.40
C LYS A 167 -15.40 19.57 -25.98
N LYS A 168 -14.52 19.38 -25.00
CA LYS A 168 -14.73 19.70 -23.59
C LYS A 168 -13.53 20.53 -23.10
N PRO A 169 -13.64 21.86 -22.94
CA PRO A 169 -12.50 22.71 -22.60
C PRO A 169 -11.87 22.34 -21.25
N GLU A 170 -10.53 22.43 -21.14
CA GLU A 170 -9.80 22.02 -19.93
C GLU A 170 -10.16 22.87 -18.70
N GLU A 171 -10.61 24.10 -18.91
CA GLU A 171 -11.06 25.02 -17.85
C GLU A 171 -12.29 24.50 -17.11
N THR A 172 -13.01 23.55 -17.72
CA THR A 172 -14.18 22.89 -17.11
C THR A 172 -13.79 21.67 -16.27
N TYR A 173 -12.52 21.24 -16.31
CA TYR A 173 -12.13 19.97 -15.71
C TYR A 173 -12.00 20.07 -14.21
N VAL A 174 -12.54 19.07 -13.52
CA VAL A 174 -12.37 18.83 -12.09
C VAL A 174 -11.78 17.44 -11.92
N PHE A 175 -10.61 17.37 -11.28
CA PHE A 175 -9.91 16.10 -11.05
C PHE A 175 -10.37 15.49 -9.73
N ARG A 176 -10.66 14.20 -9.74
CA ARG A 176 -11.04 13.45 -8.54
C ARG A 176 -10.46 12.05 -8.57
N TRP A 177 -10.32 11.47 -7.39
CA TRP A 177 -10.13 10.03 -7.25
C TRP A 177 -11.47 9.32 -7.41
N LEU A 178 -11.50 8.28 -8.23
CA LEU A 178 -12.66 7.42 -8.41
C LEU A 178 -12.22 5.96 -8.32
N ASN A 179 -12.84 5.24 -7.39
CA ASN A 179 -12.76 3.79 -7.32
C ASN A 179 -14.02 3.21 -7.97
N TYR A 180 -13.87 2.68 -9.19
CA TYR A 180 -14.93 1.97 -9.89
C TYR A 180 -14.79 0.44 -9.79
N SER A 181 -13.80 -0.09 -9.06
CA SER A 181 -13.53 -1.54 -8.99
C SER A 181 -14.60 -2.33 -8.24
N GLY A 182 -15.36 -1.64 -7.37
CA GLY A 182 -16.32 -2.24 -6.45
C GLY A 182 -15.69 -2.83 -5.19
N ILE A 183 -14.37 -2.68 -5.02
CA ILE A 183 -13.63 -3.14 -3.84
C ILE A 183 -13.57 -1.99 -2.83
N GLU A 184 -14.01 -2.23 -1.60
CA GLU A 184 -13.95 -1.24 -0.52
C GLU A 184 -12.50 -1.03 -0.08
N VAL A 185 -12.13 0.24 0.14
CA VAL A 185 -10.79 0.69 0.52
C VAL A 185 -10.90 1.74 1.62
N LYS A 186 -9.91 1.80 2.52
CA LYS A 186 -9.92 2.74 3.66
C LYS A 186 -8.70 3.63 3.74
N GLY A 187 -7.58 3.18 3.20
CA GLY A 187 -6.30 3.87 3.21
C GLY A 187 -6.25 5.06 2.24
N PRO A 188 -5.14 5.81 2.27
CA PRO A 188 -4.92 6.90 1.33
C PRO A 188 -4.72 6.37 -0.09
N HIS A 189 -5.01 7.18 -1.10
CA HIS A 189 -4.80 6.78 -2.50
C HIS A 189 -3.33 6.45 -2.77
N PHE A 190 -3.09 5.33 -3.47
CA PHE A 190 -1.75 4.87 -3.77
C PHE A 190 -0.88 5.93 -4.48
N GLY A 191 0.35 6.08 -4.00
CA GLY A 191 1.37 6.91 -4.66
C GLY A 191 1.25 8.42 -4.41
N THR A 192 0.37 8.85 -3.49
CA THR A 192 0.21 10.26 -3.08
C THR A 192 1.31 10.76 -2.15
N ASP A 193 1.92 9.86 -1.38
CA ASP A 193 2.91 10.24 -0.38
C ASP A 193 4.03 9.20 -0.25
N ILE A 194 5.13 9.61 0.39
CA ILE A 194 6.30 8.77 0.68
C ILE A 194 6.66 8.84 2.16
N ASP A 195 7.14 7.73 2.69
CA ASP A 195 7.70 7.65 4.02
C ASP A 195 9.05 8.40 4.04
N PRO A 196 9.21 9.43 4.89
CA PRO A 196 10.42 10.24 4.93
C PRO A 196 11.65 9.47 5.44
N GLU A 197 11.47 8.41 6.23
CA GLU A 197 12.58 7.61 6.77
C GLU A 197 13.14 6.64 5.72
N THR A 198 12.25 6.02 4.95
CA THR A 198 12.62 4.96 4.00
C THR A 198 12.71 5.43 2.55
N GLY A 199 12.06 6.55 2.22
CA GLY A 199 11.92 7.07 0.86
C GLY A 199 10.96 6.25 -0.03
N TYR A 200 10.26 5.26 0.53
CA TYR A 200 9.30 4.43 -0.19
C TYR A 200 7.91 5.06 -0.21
N LEU A 201 7.08 4.65 -1.17
CA LEU A 201 5.65 5.01 -1.16
C LEU A 201 5.01 4.46 0.12
N ILE A 202 4.11 5.25 0.71
CA ILE A 202 3.32 4.80 1.87
C ILE A 202 2.47 3.59 1.45
N ASP A 203 2.46 2.57 2.31
CA ASP A 203 1.64 1.38 2.10
C ASP A 203 0.15 1.72 2.27
N THR A 204 -0.69 1.15 1.42
CA THR A 204 -2.14 1.41 1.42
C THR A 204 -2.89 0.21 0.87
N ASP A 205 -4.19 0.11 1.17
CA ASP A 205 -5.11 -0.83 0.51
C ASP A 205 -5.75 -0.24 -0.76
N ASP A 206 -5.66 1.08 -0.97
CA ASP A 206 -6.29 1.76 -2.11
C ASP A 206 -5.39 1.81 -3.36
N PHE A 207 -5.25 0.64 -4.00
CA PHE A 207 -4.64 0.51 -5.33
C PHE A 207 -5.65 0.63 -6.49
N TYR A 208 -6.92 0.86 -6.16
CA TYR A 208 -8.04 0.75 -7.10
C TYR A 208 -8.55 2.12 -7.56
N SER A 209 -8.43 3.13 -6.70
CA SER A 209 -8.77 4.51 -7.04
C SER A 209 -7.86 5.05 -8.13
N LYS A 210 -8.45 5.71 -9.13
CA LYS A 210 -7.72 6.39 -10.20
C LYS A 210 -8.09 7.86 -10.29
N ILE A 211 -7.14 8.65 -10.75
CA ILE A 211 -7.35 10.06 -11.08
C ILE A 211 -8.16 10.13 -12.37
N VAL A 212 -9.42 10.56 -12.25
CA VAL A 212 -10.35 10.78 -13.36
C VAL A 212 -10.69 12.26 -13.47
N ILE A 213 -11.30 12.63 -14.60
CA ILE A 213 -11.78 13.98 -14.84
C ILE A 213 -13.31 14.01 -14.93
N TYR A 214 -13.88 15.01 -14.27
CA TYR A 214 -15.24 15.46 -14.43
C TYR A 214 -15.25 16.76 -15.24
N SER A 215 -16.29 17.00 -16.03
CA SER A 215 -16.54 18.29 -16.64
C SER A 215 -17.63 19.02 -15.86
N LYS A 216 -17.35 20.26 -15.47
CA LYS A 216 -18.27 21.10 -14.72
C LYS A 216 -18.99 22.07 -15.65
N HIS A 217 -20.31 21.92 -15.75
CA HIS A 217 -21.19 22.82 -16.48
C HIS A 217 -22.42 23.14 -15.62
N ASP A 218 -22.77 24.42 -15.50
CA ASP A 218 -23.94 24.89 -14.72
C ASP A 218 -24.01 24.34 -13.28
N GLY A 219 -22.84 24.22 -12.65
CA GLY A 219 -22.71 23.72 -11.28
C GLY A 219 -22.85 22.21 -11.12
N LYS A 220 -23.13 21.47 -12.20
CA LYS A 220 -23.16 20.00 -12.22
C LYS A 220 -21.84 19.45 -12.74
N GLU A 221 -21.37 18.38 -12.12
CA GLU A 221 -20.19 17.64 -12.54
C GLU A 221 -20.62 16.38 -13.29
N GLU A 222 -20.10 16.20 -14.50
CA GLU A 222 -20.32 15.04 -15.36
C GLU A 222 -19.02 14.25 -15.46
N LEU A 223 -19.03 12.96 -15.06
CA LEU A 223 -17.86 12.09 -15.23
C LEU A 223 -17.61 11.87 -16.73
N LEU A 224 -16.37 12.13 -17.18
CA LEU A 224 -16.02 11.94 -18.59
C LEU A 224 -15.54 10.51 -18.90
N GLU A 225 -15.15 9.75 -17.88
CA GLU A 225 -14.81 8.33 -18.00
C GLU A 225 -16.06 7.48 -18.27
N ILE A 226 -15.98 6.55 -19.21
CA ILE A 226 -17.09 5.64 -19.52
C ILE A 226 -16.94 4.37 -18.68
N THR A 227 -17.69 4.30 -17.58
CA THR A 227 -17.72 3.16 -16.67
C THR A 227 -18.73 2.10 -17.14
N GLU A 228 -18.61 0.87 -16.64
CA GLU A 228 -19.59 -0.21 -16.90
C GLU A 228 -21.01 0.13 -16.41
N GLU A 229 -21.15 1.10 -15.49
CA GLU A 229 -22.45 1.55 -14.97
C GLU A 229 -23.13 2.59 -15.88
N ASN A 230 -22.43 3.11 -16.89
CA ASN A 230 -23.05 3.96 -17.89
C ASN A 230 -24.13 3.16 -18.66
N PRO A 231 -25.38 3.66 -18.79
CA PRO A 231 -26.47 2.91 -19.41
C PRO A 231 -26.15 2.38 -20.81
N ASP A 232 -25.57 3.23 -21.66
CA ASP A 232 -25.21 2.88 -23.04
C ASP A 232 -24.10 1.82 -23.07
N ALA A 233 -23.15 1.95 -22.14
CA ALA A 233 -22.06 0.97 -22.02
C ALA A 233 -22.55 -0.37 -21.50
N LYS A 234 -23.43 -0.38 -20.50
CA LYS A 234 -24.03 -1.58 -19.95
C LYS A 234 -24.83 -2.33 -21.01
N GLU A 235 -25.70 -1.64 -21.74
CA GLU A 235 -26.48 -2.23 -22.83
C GLU A 235 -25.55 -2.78 -23.94
N PHE A 236 -24.52 -2.02 -24.31
CA PHE A 236 -23.52 -2.51 -25.26
C PHE A 236 -22.84 -3.79 -24.79
N LEU A 237 -22.39 -3.87 -23.53
CA LEU A 237 -21.71 -5.06 -23.00
C LEU A 237 -22.63 -6.28 -22.94
N GLU A 238 -23.92 -6.10 -22.65
CA GLU A 238 -24.93 -7.17 -22.63
C GLU A 238 -25.25 -7.70 -24.04
N HIS A 239 -25.18 -6.83 -25.07
CA HIS A 239 -25.62 -7.16 -26.43
C HIS A 239 -24.51 -7.28 -27.47
N LYS A 240 -23.25 -6.92 -27.16
CA LYS A 240 -22.14 -6.82 -28.13
C LYS A 240 -21.96 -8.05 -29.02
N ASP A 241 -22.21 -9.25 -28.51
CA ASP A 241 -22.00 -10.50 -29.26
C ASP A 241 -23.13 -10.80 -30.26
N LYS A 242 -24.27 -10.10 -30.14
CA LYS A 242 -25.45 -10.20 -31.03
C LYS A 242 -25.47 -9.11 -32.09
N LEU A 243 -24.65 -8.07 -31.94
CA LEU A 243 -24.59 -6.95 -32.86
C LEU A 243 -23.83 -7.29 -34.14
N SER A 244 -24.28 -6.71 -35.26
CA SER A 244 -23.50 -6.71 -36.49
C SER A 244 -22.20 -5.92 -36.32
N ASP A 245 -21.23 -6.12 -37.22
CA ASP A 245 -19.98 -5.36 -37.16
C ASP A 245 -20.18 -3.87 -37.44
N GLU A 246 -21.20 -3.53 -38.23
CA GLU A 246 -21.60 -2.15 -38.52
C GLU A 246 -22.18 -1.46 -37.27
N ASP A 247 -23.07 -2.14 -36.55
CA ASP A 247 -23.63 -1.64 -35.29
C ASP A 247 -22.55 -1.47 -34.22
N LYS A 248 -21.64 -2.44 -34.11
CA LYS A 248 -20.47 -2.34 -33.21
C LYS A 248 -19.62 -1.12 -33.55
N GLN A 249 -19.39 -0.83 -34.83
CA GLN A 249 -18.64 0.35 -35.25
C GLN A 249 -19.37 1.66 -34.93
N ALA A 250 -20.69 1.71 -35.15
CA ALA A 250 -21.51 2.87 -34.83
C ALA A 250 -21.49 3.17 -33.32
N ILE A 251 -21.67 2.16 -32.47
CA ILE A 251 -21.61 2.32 -31.01
C ILE A 251 -20.19 2.69 -30.56
N LYS A 252 -19.14 2.03 -31.10
CA LYS A 252 -17.75 2.42 -30.83
C LYS A 252 -17.52 3.89 -31.16
N LYS A 253 -18.06 4.41 -32.27
CA LYS A 253 -17.93 5.82 -32.64
C LYS A 253 -18.55 6.75 -31.59
N SER A 254 -19.66 6.35 -30.97
CA SER A 254 -20.30 7.11 -29.89
C SER A 254 -19.39 7.23 -28.66
N PHE A 255 -18.76 6.13 -28.20
CA PHE A 255 -17.82 6.15 -27.08
C PHE A 255 -16.57 6.98 -27.38
N HIS A 256 -16.13 7.03 -28.64
CA HIS A 256 -14.99 7.85 -29.05
C HIS A 256 -15.33 9.34 -29.29
N THR A 257 -16.57 9.77 -29.05
CA THR A 257 -16.98 11.16 -29.34
C THR A 257 -16.13 12.18 -28.60
N LEU A 258 -15.73 11.92 -27.36
CA LEU A 258 -14.88 12.84 -26.57
C LEU A 258 -13.40 12.44 -26.57
N VAL A 259 -13.02 11.38 -27.30
CA VAL A 259 -11.69 10.78 -27.23
C VAL A 259 -10.79 11.34 -28.33
N MET A 260 -9.62 11.87 -27.97
CA MET A 260 -8.55 12.19 -28.90
C MET A 260 -7.60 10.99 -29.08
N PRO A 261 -7.18 10.66 -30.34
CA PRO A 261 -6.37 9.47 -30.61
C PRO A 261 -4.98 9.47 -29.96
N LYS A 262 -4.43 10.66 -29.71
CA LYS A 262 -3.15 10.84 -29.02
C LYS A 262 -3.44 11.42 -27.64
N GLY A 263 -3.09 10.70 -26.59
CA GLY A 263 -3.21 11.22 -25.23
C GLY A 263 -2.27 12.40 -24.99
N ARG A 264 -2.48 13.08 -23.87
CA ARG A 264 -1.58 14.12 -23.35
C ARG A 264 -0.17 13.57 -23.19
N PHE A 265 0.80 14.38 -23.54
CA PHE A 265 2.21 14.02 -23.47
C PHE A 265 2.78 14.29 -22.06
N CYS A 266 3.90 13.65 -21.71
CA CYS A 266 4.45 13.63 -20.35
C CYS A 266 4.59 15.04 -19.73
N THR A 267 5.09 16.02 -20.49
CA THR A 267 5.29 17.40 -20.04
C THR A 267 4.01 18.17 -19.72
N ARG A 268 2.85 17.65 -20.11
CA ARG A 268 1.57 18.28 -19.74
C ARG A 268 1.26 18.10 -18.25
N CYS A 269 1.72 17.01 -17.63
CA CYS A 269 1.53 16.71 -16.21
C CYS A 269 2.84 16.81 -15.41
N HIS A 270 3.95 16.33 -15.98
CA HIS A 270 5.27 16.35 -15.35
C HIS A 270 6.00 17.65 -15.68
N THR A 271 5.50 18.73 -15.09
CA THR A 271 6.05 20.08 -15.17
C THR A 271 5.83 20.79 -13.84
N SER A 272 6.31 22.03 -13.69
CA SER A 272 6.05 22.84 -12.49
C SER A 272 4.56 22.83 -12.14
N GLU A 273 4.23 22.72 -10.85
CA GLU A 273 2.86 22.54 -10.37
C GLU A 273 1.86 23.55 -10.98
N GLU A 274 2.23 24.82 -11.05
CA GLU A 274 1.39 25.90 -11.63
C GLU A 274 1.01 25.68 -13.10
N LYS A 275 1.83 24.94 -13.85
CA LYS A 275 1.61 24.62 -15.27
C LYS A 275 1.10 23.20 -15.47
N SER A 276 1.12 22.38 -14.42
CA SER A 276 0.68 20.99 -14.49
C SER A 276 -0.80 20.94 -14.84
N TYR A 277 -1.15 20.02 -15.73
CA TYR A 277 -2.53 19.66 -16.02
C TYR A 277 -3.20 18.97 -14.82
N VAL A 278 -2.43 18.18 -14.07
CA VAL A 278 -2.91 17.47 -12.89
C VAL A 278 -2.65 18.34 -11.65
N PRO A 279 -3.69 18.73 -10.89
CA PRO A 279 -3.55 19.56 -9.72
C PRO A 279 -3.16 18.70 -8.49
N PHE A 280 -1.92 18.23 -8.46
CA PHE A 280 -1.42 17.22 -7.51
C PHE A 280 -1.75 17.53 -6.04
N ARG A 281 -1.52 18.76 -5.57
CA ARG A 281 -1.82 19.17 -4.20
C ARG A 281 -3.30 19.04 -3.85
N SER A 282 -4.19 19.42 -4.78
CA SER A 282 -5.65 19.25 -4.57
C SER A 282 -6.08 17.79 -4.54
N LEU A 283 -5.28 16.90 -5.14
CA LEU A 283 -5.48 15.46 -5.14
C LEU A 283 -4.82 14.77 -3.93
N GLY A 284 -4.27 15.54 -2.99
CA GLY A 284 -3.71 15.02 -1.74
C GLY A 284 -2.26 14.53 -1.85
N PHE A 285 -1.52 14.90 -2.89
CA PHE A 285 -0.10 14.57 -2.99
C PHE A 285 0.71 15.41 -2.00
N SER A 286 1.67 14.80 -1.31
CA SER A 286 2.59 15.52 -0.42
C SER A 286 3.60 16.37 -1.20
N GLU A 287 4.20 17.39 -0.57
CA GLU A 287 5.22 18.24 -1.21
C GLU A 287 6.35 17.44 -1.84
N GLN A 288 6.86 16.47 -1.09
CA GLN A 288 7.97 15.64 -1.52
C GLN A 288 7.56 14.79 -2.74
N ARG A 289 6.30 14.32 -2.76
CA ARG A 289 5.77 13.59 -3.91
C ARG A 289 5.57 14.49 -5.11
N ILE A 290 5.02 15.70 -4.93
CA ILE A 290 4.85 16.71 -5.98
C ILE A 290 6.20 17.02 -6.62
N GLU A 291 7.22 17.29 -5.82
CA GLU A 291 8.58 17.53 -6.32
C GLU A 291 9.10 16.32 -7.13
N SER A 292 8.93 15.11 -6.58
CA SER A 292 9.38 13.87 -7.23
C SER A 292 8.69 13.60 -8.56
N VAL A 293 7.40 13.90 -8.70
CA VAL A 293 6.67 13.66 -9.95
C VAL A 293 6.82 14.80 -10.96
N THR A 294 7.09 16.02 -10.52
CA THR A 294 7.27 17.17 -11.42
C THR A 294 8.71 17.30 -11.93
N ASN A 295 9.71 16.82 -11.18
CA ASN A 295 11.14 16.87 -11.52
C ASN A 295 11.69 15.52 -12.01
N LEU A 296 11.08 14.96 -13.05
CA LEU A 296 11.46 13.65 -13.58
C LEU A 296 12.44 13.74 -14.76
N ASN A 297 13.67 13.27 -14.56
CA ASN A 297 14.69 13.20 -15.62
C ASN A 297 14.26 12.37 -16.84
N ILE A 298 13.39 11.37 -16.65
CA ILE A 298 12.89 10.51 -17.73
C ILE A 298 12.08 11.31 -18.76
N VAL A 299 11.44 12.41 -18.38
CA VAL A 299 10.69 13.28 -19.30
C VAL A 299 11.64 13.85 -20.35
N GLY A 300 12.77 14.40 -19.90
CA GLY A 300 13.81 14.91 -20.80
C GLY A 300 14.40 13.84 -21.71
N ILE A 301 14.54 12.60 -21.22
CA ILE A 301 15.03 11.48 -22.04
C ILE A 301 14.03 11.14 -23.14
N VAL A 302 12.75 10.99 -22.79
CA VAL A 302 11.68 10.65 -23.74
C VAL A 302 11.44 11.77 -24.76
N GLU A 303 11.62 13.04 -24.37
CA GLU A 303 11.51 14.18 -25.27
C GLU A 303 12.68 14.31 -26.23
N LYS A 304 13.91 14.26 -25.71
CA LYS A 304 15.13 14.53 -26.47
C LYS A 304 15.54 13.34 -27.31
N TYR A 305 15.48 12.14 -26.76
CA TYR A 305 15.91 10.91 -27.43
C TYR A 305 14.69 10.20 -28.02
N ARG A 306 14.15 10.74 -29.12
CA ARG A 306 13.16 10.01 -29.94
C ARG A 306 13.74 8.72 -30.53
N GLU A 307 15.07 8.70 -30.70
CA GLU A 307 15.88 7.53 -31.05
C GLU A 307 16.97 7.40 -29.99
N PHE A 308 16.90 6.33 -29.19
CA PHE A 308 17.95 5.98 -28.25
C PHE A 308 18.92 5.04 -28.97
N TYR A 309 20.10 5.55 -29.30
CA TYR A 309 21.19 4.73 -29.80
C TYR A 309 21.88 4.12 -28.57
N MET A 310 21.74 2.80 -28.37
CA MET A 310 22.65 2.13 -27.45
C MET A 310 24.07 2.35 -27.99
N PRO A 311 25.00 2.87 -27.18
CA PRO A 311 26.39 2.93 -27.57
C PRO A 311 26.79 1.53 -28.00
N ASN A 312 27.47 1.43 -29.15
CA ASN A 312 27.86 0.18 -29.79
C ASN A 312 29.02 -0.48 -28.99
N LEU A 313 28.82 -0.74 -27.70
CA LEU A 313 29.81 -1.33 -26.78
C LEU A 313 30.14 -2.78 -27.15
N PHE A 314 29.32 -3.41 -28.00
CA PHE A 314 29.49 -4.79 -28.45
C PHE A 314 29.78 -4.90 -29.95
N ASN A 315 30.02 -3.79 -30.65
CA ASN A 315 30.52 -3.83 -32.02
C ASN A 315 32.05 -3.99 -32.02
N GLU A 316 32.54 -4.99 -31.30
CA GLU A 316 33.87 -5.53 -31.49
C GLU A 316 33.81 -6.66 -32.51
N ARG A 317 33.74 -6.28 -33.79
CA ARG A 317 34.41 -7.09 -34.83
C ARG A 317 35.95 -7.09 -34.65
N SER A 318 36.47 -6.43 -33.61
CA SER A 318 37.90 -6.25 -33.36
C SER A 318 38.45 -6.87 -32.08
N ALA A 319 37.67 -7.51 -31.19
CA ALA A 319 38.27 -8.15 -29.99
C ALA A 319 37.47 -9.27 -29.28
N LEU A 320 36.37 -9.81 -29.84
CA LEU A 320 35.82 -11.06 -29.29
C LEU A 320 36.64 -12.27 -29.79
N PRO A 321 37.15 -13.15 -28.89
CA PRO A 321 37.83 -14.37 -29.31
C PRO A 321 36.85 -15.25 -30.09
N ASN A 322 37.36 -15.91 -31.13
CA ASN A 322 36.59 -16.79 -32.01
C ASN A 322 35.73 -17.75 -31.17
N ILE A 323 34.44 -17.88 -31.51
CA ILE A 323 33.50 -18.78 -30.82
C ILE A 323 34.07 -20.20 -30.71
N LYS A 324 34.85 -20.67 -31.69
CA LYS A 324 35.57 -21.95 -31.62
C LYS A 324 36.51 -22.10 -30.42
N THR A 325 37.10 -21.00 -29.96
CA THR A 325 37.97 -20.99 -28.77
C THR A 325 37.17 -21.12 -27.47
N ILE A 326 35.88 -20.80 -27.49
CA ILE A 326 34.97 -20.84 -26.33
C ILE A 326 34.18 -22.16 -26.31
N THR A 327 33.77 -22.68 -27.46
CA THR A 327 32.87 -23.84 -27.56
C THR A 327 33.56 -25.16 -27.88
N GLY A 328 34.87 -25.15 -28.17
CA GLY A 328 35.58 -26.33 -28.66
C GLY A 328 35.14 -26.70 -30.08
N ASP A 329 35.92 -27.55 -30.77
CA ASP A 329 35.57 -27.96 -32.13
C ASP A 329 34.25 -28.73 -32.12
N ASP A 330 33.25 -28.19 -32.83
CA ASP A 330 31.96 -28.81 -33.10
C ASP A 330 32.13 -30.10 -33.89
N GLU A 331 32.42 -31.20 -33.19
CA GLU A 331 32.20 -32.53 -33.73
C GLU A 331 30.70 -32.81 -33.71
N LYS A 332 30.05 -32.48 -34.83
CA LYS A 332 28.78 -33.03 -35.34
C LYS A 332 27.88 -33.67 -34.28
N THR A 333 27.14 -32.86 -33.52
CA THR A 333 25.84 -33.31 -33.01
C THR A 333 24.78 -32.86 -34.01
N SER A 334 24.40 -33.79 -34.89
CA SER A 334 23.13 -33.69 -35.60
C SER A 334 22.03 -33.53 -34.54
N ILE A 335 21.35 -32.39 -34.54
CA ILE A 335 20.09 -32.24 -33.80
C ILE A 335 18.97 -32.63 -34.76
N PRO A 336 18.40 -33.84 -34.69
CA PRO A 336 17.03 -34.03 -35.09
C PRO A 336 16.17 -33.58 -33.90
N ASN A 337 15.34 -32.55 -34.08
CA ASN A 337 13.90 -32.77 -33.99
C ASN A 337 13.14 -31.47 -34.32
N GLU A 338 12.51 -31.46 -35.49
CA GLU A 338 11.54 -30.45 -35.95
C GLU A 338 10.31 -30.36 -35.00
N GLU A 339 10.16 -31.32 -34.08
CA GLU A 339 9.13 -31.38 -33.06
C GLU A 339 9.35 -30.39 -31.89
N LEU A 340 10.60 -30.02 -31.57
CA LEU A 340 10.89 -29.00 -30.54
C LEU A 340 10.52 -27.57 -30.98
N LEU A 341 10.34 -27.35 -32.29
CA LEU A 341 9.89 -26.07 -32.86
C LEU A 341 8.36 -25.94 -32.88
N LYS A 342 7.60 -27.04 -32.77
CA LYS A 342 6.13 -27.02 -32.76
C LYS A 342 5.55 -26.48 -31.43
N GLY A 343 6.25 -26.67 -30.31
CA GLY A 343 5.76 -26.24 -28.98
C GLY A 343 5.86 -24.74 -28.67
N ARG A 344 6.65 -23.96 -29.42
CA ARG A 344 6.94 -22.53 -29.13
C ARG A 344 6.50 -21.54 -30.22
N ALA A 345 5.68 -21.99 -31.17
CA ALA A 345 5.29 -21.21 -32.35
C ALA A 345 3.89 -20.54 -32.27
N TRP A 346 3.12 -20.75 -31.21
CA TRP A 346 1.71 -20.32 -31.17
C TRP A 346 1.51 -18.79 -30.99
N TRP A 347 2.48 -18.06 -30.45
CA TRP A 347 2.38 -16.59 -30.23
C TRP A 347 2.87 -15.73 -31.41
N ARG A 348 3.37 -16.34 -32.50
CA ARG A 348 3.83 -15.60 -33.70
C ARG A 348 2.75 -15.43 -34.78
N ARG A 349 1.53 -15.91 -34.57
CA ARG A 349 0.41 -15.70 -35.51
C ARG A 349 -0.70 -14.88 -34.87
N SER A 350 -0.42 -13.59 -34.75
CA SER A 350 -1.38 -12.49 -34.67
C SER A 350 -0.57 -11.31 -35.21
N ASP A 351 -0.74 -10.86 -36.46
CA ASP A 351 -1.95 -10.22 -36.98
C ASP A 351 -1.95 -10.23 -38.53
N ALA A 352 -3.12 -9.99 -39.13
CA ALA A 352 -3.39 -9.13 -40.30
C ALA A 352 -2.24 -8.85 -41.31
N THR A 353 -2.37 -8.93 -42.64
CA THR A 353 -3.47 -9.05 -43.61
C THR A 353 -2.80 -8.98 -44.99
N GLN A 354 -3.42 -9.51 -46.05
CA GLN A 354 -3.44 -8.83 -47.35
C GLN A 354 -4.66 -9.27 -48.15
N SER A 355 -5.74 -8.48 -48.07
CA SER A 355 -6.73 -8.42 -49.14
C SER A 355 -6.09 -7.65 -50.29
N THR A 356 -5.69 -8.36 -51.34
CA THR A 356 -5.39 -7.76 -52.63
C THR A 356 -6.66 -7.81 -53.47
N GLU A 357 -7.22 -6.64 -53.76
CA GLU A 357 -8.08 -6.46 -54.93
C GLU A 357 -7.27 -6.77 -56.20
N THR A 358 -7.86 -7.53 -57.14
CA THR A 358 -8.03 -7.14 -58.55
C THR A 358 -8.66 -8.28 -59.37
N LYS A 359 -9.98 -8.20 -59.59
CA LYS A 359 -10.68 -8.05 -60.89
C LYS A 359 -12.14 -8.46 -60.79
#